data_AF-A0A090CYW3-F1
#
_entry.id   AF-A0A090CYW3-F1
#
_cell.length_a   1.000
_cell.length_b   1.000
_cell.length_c   1.000
_cell.angle_alpha   90.00
_cell.angle_beta   90.00
_cell.angle_gamma   90.00
#
_symmetry.space_group_name_H-M   'P 1'
#
loop_
_entity.id
_entity.type
_entity.pdbx_description
1 polymer ?
#
loop_
_entity_poly.entity_id
_entity_poly.type
_entity_poly.pdbx_seq_one_letter_code
_entity_poly.pdbx_strand_id
1 'polypeptide(L)'
;MQKGHVLEFACQECQEPVEFSIFQFNQGATLLSCRHCGKKYSFADEVLMRQIKKFGNLCKQIHDSEEILGSSSIGINVGDRKVEIPFKLLLTRLSSKLDLQMGEKMVSIVFRMEPARDIE
;
A
#
# COMPACT_ATOMS: atom_id res chain seq x y z
N MET A 1 6.35 -7.73 16.62
CA MET A 1 6.04 -8.17 15.23
C MET A 1 5.36 -7.02 14.52
N GLN A 2 6.07 -6.35 13.64
CA GLN A 2 5.59 -5.16 12.93
C GLN A 2 4.44 -5.53 11.99
N LYS A 3 3.33 -4.78 12.06
CA LYS A 3 2.12 -5.01 11.28
C LYS A 3 2.27 -4.39 9.89
N GLY A 4 3.11 -4.97 9.04
CA GLY A 4 3.32 -4.55 7.64
C GLY A 4 2.13 -4.86 6.73
N HIS A 5 0.93 -4.39 7.06
CA HIS A 5 -0.31 -4.66 6.32
C HIS A 5 -1.40 -3.61 6.52
N VAL A 6 -1.05 -2.45 7.08
CA VAL A 6 -1.98 -1.34 7.28
C VAL A 6 -1.98 -0.48 6.02
N LEU A 7 -3.17 -0.37 5.42
CA LEU A 7 -3.46 0.52 4.31
C LEU A 7 -4.27 1.70 4.84
N GLU A 8 -4.11 2.86 4.21
CA GLU A 8 -4.94 4.03 4.49
C GLU A 8 -5.41 4.73 3.23
N PHE A 9 -6.55 5.41 3.33
CA PHE A 9 -7.03 6.34 2.31
C PHE A 9 -7.70 7.55 2.98
N ALA A 10 -7.74 8.68 2.27
CA ALA A 10 -8.42 9.88 2.77
C ALA A 10 -9.94 9.70 2.73
N CYS A 11 -10.62 9.98 3.85
CA CYS A 11 -12.07 9.93 3.92
C CYS A 11 -12.68 10.89 2.87
N GLN A 12 -13.59 10.39 2.04
CA GLN A 12 -14.26 11.17 0.99
C GLN A 12 -15.19 12.27 1.55
N GLU A 13 -15.36 12.39 2.86
CA GLU A 13 -16.18 13.41 3.53
C GLU A 13 -15.32 14.42 4.30
N CYS A 14 -14.57 13.95 5.30
CA CYS A 14 -13.81 14.81 6.22
C CYS A 14 -12.31 14.82 5.96
N GLN A 15 -11.83 14.13 4.91
CA GLN A 15 -10.40 13.99 4.55
C GLN A 15 -9.49 13.31 5.59
N GLU A 16 -9.97 13.06 6.80
CA GLU A 16 -9.24 12.28 7.81
C GLU A 16 -8.89 10.87 7.31
N PRO A 17 -7.73 10.32 7.71
CA PRO A 17 -7.26 9.01 7.25
C PRO A 17 -8.17 7.89 7.76
N VAL A 18 -8.54 7.00 6.85
CA VAL A 18 -9.28 5.77 7.14
C VAL A 18 -8.31 4.60 7.00
N GLU A 19 -7.83 4.13 8.14
CA GLU A 19 -6.92 2.98 8.23
C GLU A 19 -7.68 1.65 8.20
N PHE A 20 -7.14 0.68 7.48
CA PHE A 20 -7.70 -0.66 7.42
C PHE A 20 -6.63 -1.71 7.12
N SER A 21 -6.95 -2.98 7.38
CA SER A 21 -6.09 -4.11 7.05
C SER A 21 -6.75 -4.99 6.00
N ILE A 22 -5.99 -5.40 4.98
CA ILE A 22 -6.47 -6.33 3.96
C ILE A 22 -6.95 -7.68 4.52
N PHE A 23 -6.44 -8.08 5.69
CA PHE A 23 -6.83 -9.33 6.33
C PHE A 23 -8.24 -9.28 6.92
N GLN A 24 -8.74 -8.07 7.25
CA GLN A 24 -10.08 -7.90 7.81
C GLN A 24 -11.17 -8.23 6.77
N PHE A 25 -10.90 -8.02 5.49
CA PHE A 25 -11.84 -8.34 4.43
C PHE A 25 -11.95 -9.84 4.11
N ASN A 26 -10.91 -10.64 4.38
CA ASN A 26 -10.99 -12.09 4.18
C ASN A 26 -11.94 -12.77 5.19
N GLN A 27 -12.33 -12.08 6.26
CA GLN A 27 -13.21 -12.61 7.33
C GLN A 27 -14.68 -12.18 7.18
N GLY A 28 -15.07 -11.63 6.03
CA GLY A 28 -16.46 -11.24 5.73
C GLY A 28 -16.85 -9.83 6.16
N ALA A 29 -15.93 -9.05 6.72
CA ALA A 29 -16.15 -7.62 6.99
C ALA A 29 -15.83 -6.79 5.74
N THR A 30 -16.85 -6.46 4.94
CA THR A 30 -16.74 -5.58 3.75
C THR A 30 -17.06 -4.12 4.04
N LEU A 31 -17.44 -3.80 5.28
CA LEU A 31 -17.84 -2.47 5.72
C LEU A 31 -16.75 -1.83 6.57
N LEU A 32 -16.15 -0.76 6.06
CA LEU A 32 -15.26 0.12 6.81
C LEU A 32 -15.99 1.39 7.21
N SER A 33 -15.70 1.94 8.39
CA SER A 33 -16.23 3.22 8.83
C SER A 33 -15.10 4.19 9.15
N CYS A 34 -15.22 5.42 8.67
CA CYS A 34 -14.36 6.52 9.11
C CYS A 34 -14.60 6.76 10.60
N ARG A 35 -13.53 6.75 11.39
CA ARG A 35 -13.61 6.97 12.85
C ARG A 35 -13.96 8.41 13.22
N HIS A 36 -13.73 9.36 12.33
CA HIS A 36 -13.97 10.78 12.57
C HIS A 36 -15.42 11.18 12.25
N CYS A 37 -15.91 10.91 11.04
CA CYS A 37 -17.25 11.35 10.61
C CYS A 37 -18.28 10.21 10.50
N GLY A 38 -17.89 8.96 10.79
CA GLY A 38 -18.79 7.80 10.74
C GLY A 38 -19.16 7.33 9.33
N LYS A 39 -18.65 7.96 8.26
CA LYS A 39 -18.94 7.57 6.86
C LYS A 39 -18.56 6.11 6.64
N LYS A 40 -19.51 5.33 6.11
CA LYS A 40 -19.33 3.91 5.82
C LYS A 40 -18.92 3.71 4.36
N TYR A 41 -18.01 2.78 4.14
CA TYR A 41 -17.49 2.36 2.85
C TYR A 41 -17.77 0.88 2.69
N SER A 42 -18.39 0.51 1.58
CA SER A 42 -18.62 -0.89 1.21
C SER A 42 -17.62 -1.29 0.14
N PHE A 43 -16.76 -2.25 0.47
CA PHE A 43 -15.82 -2.85 -0.46
C PHE A 43 -16.42 -4.15 -1.03
N ALA A 44 -17.50 -4.00 -1.78
CA ALA A 44 -18.23 -5.12 -2.40
C ALA A 44 -17.75 -5.46 -3.83
N ASP A 45 -16.94 -4.59 -4.45
CA ASP A 45 -16.40 -4.81 -5.79
C ASP A 45 -15.26 -5.84 -5.75
N GLU A 46 -15.48 -7.00 -6.39
CA GLU A 46 -14.50 -8.09 -6.45
C GLU A 46 -13.21 -7.70 -7.18
N VAL A 47 -13.29 -6.81 -8.19
CA VAL A 47 -12.11 -6.32 -8.92
C VAL A 47 -11.26 -5.45 -8.01
N LEU A 48 -11.89 -4.51 -7.31
CA LEU A 48 -11.24 -3.64 -6.33
C LEU A 48 -10.55 -4.47 -5.24
N MET A 49 -11.29 -5.41 -4.67
CA MET A 49 -10.78 -6.30 -3.62
C MET A 49 -9.62 -7.16 -4.09
N ARG A 50 -9.69 -7.68 -5.31
CA ARG A 50 -8.59 -8.43 -5.93
C ARG A 50 -7.35 -7.55 -6.13
N GLN A 51 -7.50 -6.30 -6.55
CA GLN A 51 -6.38 -5.37 -6.74
C GLN A 51 -5.72 -5.03 -5.39
N ILE A 52 -6.51 -4.70 -4.37
CA ILE A 52 -6.03 -4.44 -3.01
C ILE A 52 -5.25 -5.64 -2.45
N LYS A 53 -5.77 -6.86 -2.65
CA LYS A 53 -5.10 -8.10 -2.22
C LYS A 53 -3.78 -8.32 -2.95
N LYS A 54 -3.74 -8.15 -4.28
CA LYS A 54 -2.50 -8.27 -5.07
C LYS A 54 -1.45 -7.27 -4.60
N PHE A 55 -1.86 -6.04 -4.33
CA PHE A 55 -0.97 -4.99 -3.87
C PHE A 55 -0.39 -5.27 -2.47
N GLY A 56 -1.21 -5.72 -1.51
CA GLY A 56 -0.70 -6.12 -0.20
C GLY A 56 0.24 -7.31 -0.27
N ASN A 57 -0.05 -8.30 -1.13
CA ASN A 57 0.86 -9.43 -1.36
C ASN A 57 2.21 -9.00 -1.97
N LEU A 58 2.19 -8.03 -2.89
CA LEU A 58 3.41 -7.46 -3.47
C LEU A 58 4.26 -6.76 -2.41
N CYS A 59 3.65 -5.91 -1.57
CA CYS A 59 4.36 -5.22 -0.50
C CYS A 59 4.98 -6.21 0.48
N LYS A 60 4.24 -7.26 0.85
CA LYS A 60 4.76 -8.35 1.67
C LYS A 60 5.94 -9.04 1.00
N GLN A 61 5.84 -9.39 -0.28
CA GLN A 61 6.94 -10.08 -0.96
C GLN A 61 8.19 -9.23 -1.13
N ILE A 62 8.04 -7.91 -1.33
CA ILE A 62 9.17 -6.99 -1.33
C ILE A 62 9.90 -7.04 0.03
N HIS A 63 9.16 -7.05 1.13
CA HIS A 63 9.75 -7.17 2.46
C HIS A 63 10.41 -8.55 2.68
N ASP A 64 9.71 -9.64 2.36
CA ASP A 64 10.23 -11.01 2.50
C ASP A 64 11.48 -11.25 1.62
N SER A 65 11.63 -10.49 0.52
CA SER A 65 12.77 -10.56 -0.41
C SER A 65 13.89 -9.56 -0.08
N GLU A 66 13.89 -8.93 1.10
CA GLU A 66 14.84 -7.88 1.50
C GLU A 66 16.31 -8.26 1.24
N GLU A 67 16.70 -9.49 1.56
CA GLU A 67 18.07 -9.99 1.34
C GLU A 67 18.52 -9.90 -0.13
N ILE A 68 17.65 -10.37 -1.03
CA ILE A 68 17.93 -10.37 -2.47
C ILE A 68 17.79 -8.96 -3.07
N LEU A 69 16.79 -8.20 -2.63
CA LEU A 69 16.59 -6.81 -3.07
C LEU A 69 17.72 -5.88 -2.58
N GLY A 70 18.38 -6.22 -1.48
CA GLY A 70 19.56 -5.53 -0.97
C GLY A 70 20.79 -5.64 -1.89
N SER A 71 20.86 -6.67 -2.73
CA SER A 71 22.00 -6.99 -3.60
C SER A 71 21.67 -6.93 -5.10
N SER A 72 20.49 -6.45 -5.47
CA SER A 72 20.04 -6.36 -6.86
C SER A 72 19.76 -4.92 -7.30
N SER A 73 19.87 -4.69 -8.61
CA SER A 73 19.63 -3.41 -9.26
C SER A 73 18.80 -3.61 -10.53
N ILE A 74 18.13 -2.55 -10.97
CA ILE A 74 17.45 -2.50 -12.27
C ILE A 74 18.24 -1.58 -13.21
N GLY A 75 18.57 -2.09 -14.39
CA GLY A 75 19.22 -1.33 -15.45
C GLY A 75 18.19 -0.59 -16.30
N ILE A 76 18.35 0.73 -16.44
CA ILE A 76 17.52 1.60 -17.27
C ILE A 76 18.40 2.25 -18.33
N ASN A 77 17.99 2.13 -19.59
CA ASN A 77 18.62 2.84 -20.69
C ASN A 77 17.90 4.19 -20.90
N VAL A 78 18.65 5.29 -20.81
CA VAL A 78 18.15 6.66 -21.02
C VAL A 78 18.98 7.30 -22.12
N GLY A 79 18.45 7.26 -23.36
CA GLY A 79 19.23 7.59 -24.56
C GLY A 79 20.47 6.71 -24.65
N ASP A 80 21.64 7.34 -24.74
CA ASP A 80 22.94 6.65 -24.85
C ASP A 80 23.54 6.26 -23.50
N ARG A 81 22.81 6.44 -22.39
CA ARG A 81 23.29 6.15 -21.03
C ARG A 81 22.60 4.94 -20.45
N LYS A 82 23.37 4.08 -19.79
CA LYS A 82 22.85 3.01 -18.92
C LYS A 82 22.98 3.45 -17.46
N VAL A 83 21.87 3.43 -16.74
CA VAL A 83 21.77 3.77 -15.31
C VAL A 83 21.35 2.53 -14.56
N GLU A 84 22.02 2.22 -13.45
CA GLU A 84 21.60 1.16 -12.54
C GLU A 84 20.99 1.76 -11.28
N ILE A 85 19.75 1.35 -10.96
CA ILE A 85 19.03 1.82 -9.78
C ILE A 85 18.93 0.65 -8.79
N PRO A 86 19.53 0.75 -7.58
CA PRO A 86 19.47 -0.31 -6.58
C PRO A 86 18.04 -0.55 -6.07
N PHE A 87 17.63 -1.81 -5.96
CA PHE A 87 16.31 -2.17 -5.43
C PHE A 87 16.15 -1.87 -3.94
N LYS A 88 17.25 -1.76 -3.18
CA LYS A 88 17.23 -1.33 -1.77
C LYS A 88 16.57 0.05 -1.55
N LEU A 89 16.49 0.89 -2.59
CA LEU A 89 15.72 2.14 -2.55
C LEU A 89 14.22 1.89 -2.37
N LEU A 90 13.70 0.80 -2.93
CA LEU A 90 12.32 0.38 -2.69
C LEU A 90 12.12 0.06 -1.21
N LEU A 91 13.03 -0.67 -0.56
CA LEU A 91 12.89 -1.06 0.85
C LEU A 91 12.89 0.11 1.84
N THR A 92 13.63 1.19 1.53
CA THR A 92 13.85 2.33 2.45
C THR A 92 12.92 3.52 2.19
N ARG A 93 12.32 3.59 1.00
CA ARG A 93 11.49 4.72 0.56
C ARG A 93 10.16 4.28 -0.04
N LEU A 94 9.65 3.10 0.32
CA LEU A 94 8.40 2.58 -0.19
C LEU A 94 7.20 3.40 0.31
N SER A 95 6.91 4.53 -0.33
CA SER A 95 5.59 5.16 -0.25
C SER A 95 4.71 4.54 -1.33
N SER A 96 4.44 3.24 -1.24
CA SER A 96 3.62 2.56 -2.24
C SER A 96 2.20 3.08 -2.19
N LYS A 97 1.75 3.59 -3.32
CA LYS A 97 0.41 4.13 -3.53
C LYS A 97 -0.27 3.33 -4.64
N LEU A 98 -1.54 3.01 -4.43
CA LEU A 98 -2.42 2.38 -5.39
C LEU A 98 -3.61 3.30 -5.63
N ASP A 99 -3.73 3.82 -6.84
CA ASP A 99 -4.89 4.60 -7.26
C ASP A 99 -6.01 3.67 -7.73
N LEU A 100 -7.18 3.80 -7.12
CA LEU A 100 -8.36 2.98 -7.38
C LEU A 100 -9.56 3.87 -7.65
N GLN A 101 -10.43 3.40 -8.54
CA GLN A 101 -11.74 4.01 -8.71
C GLN A 101 -12.69 3.43 -7.66
N MET A 102 -13.28 4.29 -6.83
CA MET A 102 -14.28 3.91 -5.83
C MET A 102 -15.54 4.74 -6.06
N GLY A 103 -16.52 4.13 -6.74
CA GLY A 103 -17.67 4.85 -7.29
C GLY A 103 -17.22 5.79 -8.42
N GLU A 104 -17.62 7.06 -8.35
CA GLU A 104 -17.26 8.09 -9.34
C GLU A 104 -15.95 8.83 -9.02
N LYS A 105 -15.27 8.48 -7.92
CA LYS A 105 -14.06 9.19 -7.47
C LYS A 105 -12.82 8.30 -7.50
N MET A 106 -11.69 8.89 -7.87
CA MET A 106 -10.38 8.28 -7.68
C MET A 106 -9.96 8.41 -6.22
N VAL A 107 -9.52 7.31 -5.63
CA VAL A 107 -9.02 7.23 -4.26
C VAL A 107 -7.62 6.63 -4.29
N SER A 108 -6.69 7.32 -3.66
CA SER A 108 -5.33 6.84 -3.45
C SER A 108 -5.26 6.06 -2.15
N ILE A 109 -4.94 4.78 -2.24
CA ILE A 109 -4.63 3.93 -1.09
C ILE A 109 -3.11 3.94 -0.91
N VAL A 110 -2.66 4.25 0.30
CA VAL A 110 -1.25 4.27 0.66
C VAL A 110 -0.92 3.10 1.58
N PHE A 111 0.19 2.42 1.30
CA PHE A 111 0.75 1.41 2.18
C PHE A 111 1.66 2.09 3.21
N ARG A 112 1.32 1.95 4.49
CA ARG A 112 2.20 2.36 5.58
C ARG A 112 3.09 1.18 5.98
N MET A 113 4.35 1.22 5.54
CA MET A 113 5.39 0.60 6.35
C MET A 113 5.63 1.57 7.51
N GLU A 114 5.23 1.20 8.73
CA GLU A 114 5.73 1.95 9.87
C GLU A 114 7.27 1.92 9.81
N PRO A 115 7.95 3.06 10.00
CA PRO A 115 9.38 3.03 10.14
C PRO A 115 9.72 2.06 11.28
N ALA A 116 10.71 1.19 11.07
CA ALA A 116 11.45 0.66 12.19
C ALA A 116 11.89 1.91 12.96
N ARG A 117 11.34 2.11 14.17
CA ARG A 117 11.54 3.30 15.00
C ARG A 117 12.95 3.81 14.76
N ASP A 118 13.08 5.01 14.21
CA ASP A 118 14.35 5.72 14.31
C ASP A 118 14.61 5.81 15.82
N ILE A 119 15.56 5.01 16.28
CA ILE A 119 16.05 5.05 17.64
C ILE A 119 16.72 6.42 17.74
N GLU A 120 16.06 7.35 18.43
CA GLU A 120 16.66 8.59 18.93
C GLU A 120 17.91 8.29 19.77
#